data_AF-A0A832GLX6-F1
#
_entry.id   AF-A0A832GLX6-F1
#
_cell.length_a   1.000
_cell.length_b   1.000
_cell.length_c   1.000
_cell.angle_alpha   90.00
_cell.angle_beta   90.00
_cell.angle_gamma   90.00
#
_symmetry.space_group_name_H-M   'P 1'
#
loop_
_entity.id
_entity.type
_entity.pdbx_description
1 polymer ?
#
loop_
_entity_poly.entity_id
_entity_poly.type
_entity_poly.pdbx_seq_one_letter_code
_entity_poly.pdbx_strand_id
1 'polypeptide(L)' 'EVLSDHREGAFGQAYGALVKELRILCRAVFVIDPQGIVCYAEYVPEIAQHPNYDAALDAARAVAGQE' A
#
# COMPACT_ATOMS: atom_id res chain seq x y z
N GLU A 1 13.58 -4.43 0.26
CA GLU A 1 13.45 -5.90 0.11
C GLU A 1 12.17 -6.22 -0.66
N VAL A 2 11.99 -7.45 -1.14
CA VAL A 2 10.74 -7.93 -1.77
C VAL A 2 10.18 -9.06 -0.91
N LEU A 3 8.87 -9.05 -0.66
CA LEU A 3 8.17 -10.00 0.19
C LEU A 3 7.09 -10.76 -0.60
N SER A 4 6.63 -11.90 -0.09
CA SER A 4 5.57 -12.71 -0.70
C SER A 4 4.48 -13.04 0.31
N ASP A 5 3.24 -12.68 -0.02
CA ASP A 5 2.03 -13.01 0.76
C ASP A 5 1.24 -14.18 0.15
N HIS A 6 1.80 -14.88 -0.85
CA HIS A 6 1.04 -15.87 -1.62
C HIS A 6 0.54 -17.06 -0.77
N ARG A 7 1.33 -17.54 0.20
CA ARG A 7 1.01 -18.75 0.97
C ARG A 7 -0.28 -18.58 1.79
N GLU A 8 -0.32 -17.55 2.62
CA GLU A 8 -1.39 -17.33 3.59
C GLU A 8 -2.37 -16.24 3.16
N GLY A 9 -1.94 -15.27 2.35
CA GLY A 9 -2.76 -14.11 1.98
C GLY A 9 -3.09 -13.24 3.20
N ALA A 10 -2.30 -13.32 4.27
CA ALA A 10 -2.61 -12.73 5.56
C ALA A 10 -2.49 -11.20 5.49
N PHE A 11 -1.48 -10.70 4.80
CA PHE A 11 -1.33 -9.25 4.57
C PHE A 11 -2.50 -8.72 3.74
N GLY A 12 -2.80 -9.36 2.61
CA GLY A 12 -3.90 -8.94 1.75
C GLY A 12 -5.26 -8.94 2.45
N GLN A 13 -5.51 -9.89 3.35
CA GLN A 13 -6.73 -9.92 4.17
C GLN A 13 -6.75 -8.81 5.22
N ALA A 14 -5.65 -8.62 5.95
CA ALA A 14 -5.57 -7.63 7.03
C ALA A 14 -5.58 -6.18 6.51
N TYR A 15 -4.99 -5.93 5.35
CA TYR A 15 -4.85 -4.61 4.74
C TYR A 15 -5.83 -4.37 3.59
N GLY A 16 -6.84 -5.22 3.41
CA GLY A 16 -7.86 -5.02 2.36
C GLY A 16 -7.33 -5.06 0.92
N ALA A 17 -6.11 -5.55 0.70
CA ALA A 17 -5.48 -5.63 -0.61
C ALA A 17 -5.77 -6.94 -1.36
N LEU A 18 -6.36 -7.95 -0.72
CA LEU A 18 -6.61 -9.24 -1.38
C LEU A 18 -7.84 -9.21 -2.29
N VAL A 19 -7.62 -9.46 -3.58
CA VAL A 19 -8.68 -9.82 -4.54
C VAL A 19 -8.97 -11.31 -4.40
N LYS A 20 -10.05 -11.66 -3.70
CA LYS A 20 -10.33 -13.04 -3.24
C LYS A 20 -10.46 -14.03 -4.39
N GLU A 21 -11.16 -13.63 -5.45
CA GLU A 21 -11.47 -14.47 -6.60
C GLU A 21 -10.22 -14.85 -7.39
N LEU A 22 -9.25 -13.94 -7.45
CA LEU A 22 -8.00 -14.10 -8.20
C LEU A 22 -6.83 -14.54 -7.33
N ARG A 23 -6.96 -14.47 -6.00
CA ARG A 23 -5.89 -14.73 -5.04
C ARG A 23 -4.61 -13.91 -5.27
N ILE A 24 -4.79 -12.68 -5.74
CA ILE A 24 -3.70 -11.69 -5.93
C ILE A 24 -3.93 -10.48 -5.06
N LEU A 25 -2.87 -9.72 -4.81
CA LEU A 25 -2.99 -8.40 -4.21
C LEU A 25 -3.38 -7.37 -5.28
N CYS A 26 -4.30 -6.47 -4.97
CA CYS A 26 -4.55 -5.29 -5.78
C CYS A 26 -3.32 -4.37 -5.75
N ARG A 27 -3.21 -3.49 -6.75
CA ARG A 27 -2.21 -2.44 -6.73
C ARG A 27 -2.58 -1.43 -5.64
N ALA A 28 -1.68 -1.24 -4.68
CA ALA A 28 -1.90 -0.32 -3.55
C ALA A 28 -0.57 0.31 -3.11
N VAL A 29 -0.65 1.50 -2.49
CA VAL A 29 0.48 2.21 -1.90
C VAL A 29 0.12 2.58 -0.46
N PHE A 30 1.04 2.30 0.47
CA PHE A 30 0.91 2.64 1.88
C PHE A 30 2.12 3.48 2.29
N VAL A 31 1.88 4.56 3.05
CA VAL A 31 2.94 5.33 3.72
C VAL A 31 2.78 5.11 5.21
N ILE A 32 3.88 4.74 5.87
CA ILE A 32 3.92 4.43 7.30
C ILE A 32 4.97 5.35 7.94
N ASP A 33 4.61 6.00 9.05
CA ASP A 33 5.54 6.85 9.80
C ASP A 33 6.50 6.02 10.69
N PRO A 34 7.51 6.65 11.32
CA PRO A 34 8.44 5.94 12.20
C PRO A 34 7.80 5.31 13.45
N GLN A 35 6.58 5.72 13.82
CA GLN A 35 5.81 5.15 14.92
C GLN A 35 4.97 3.94 14.47
N GLY A 36 5.01 3.59 13.18
CA GLY A 36 4.27 2.47 12.62
C GLY A 36 2.82 2.80 12.28
N ILE A 37 2.45 4.07 12.19
CA ILE A 37 1.10 4.51 11.83
C ILE A 37 0.99 4.65 10.33
N VAL A 38 -0.07 4.10 9.74
CA VAL A 38 -0.40 4.31 8.32
C VAL A 38 -0.93 5.73 8.15
N CYS A 39 -0.15 6.59 7.50
CA CYS A 39 -0.51 7.99 7.26
C CYS A 39 -1.14 8.21 5.88
N TYR A 40 -0.98 7.25 4.97
CA TYR A 40 -1.60 7.25 3.65
C TYR A 40 -1.85 5.82 3.19
N ALA A 41 -3.01 5.60 2.58
CA ALA A 41 -3.34 4.36 1.90
C ALA A 41 -4.09 4.68 0.61
N GLU A 42 -3.59 4.17 -0.51
CA GLU A 42 -4.25 4.23 -1.80
C GLU A 42 -4.46 2.83 -2.33
N TYR A 43 -5.72 2.50 -2.62
CA TYR A 43 -6.11 1.27 -3.32
C TYR A 43 -6.50 1.65 -4.74
N VAL A 44 -5.78 1.13 -5.73
CA VAL A 44 -6.04 1.45 -7.13
C VAL A 44 -7.25 0.63 -7.62
N PRO A 45 -8.33 1.26 -8.13
CA PRO A 45 -9.54 0.56 -8.53
C PRO A 45 -9.34 -0.47 -9.66
N GLU A 46 -8.36 -0.21 -10.54
CA GLU A 46 -8.06 -1.06 -11.68
C GLU A 46 -6.56 -1.33 -11.77
N ILE A 47 -6.18 -2.62 -11.89
CA ILE A 47 -4.78 -3.04 -11.81
C ILE A 47 -3.87 -2.46 -12.91
N ALA A 48 -4.46 -2.06 -14.05
CA ALA A 48 -3.76 -1.44 -15.17
C ALA A 48 -3.45 0.04 -14.92
N GLN A 49 -4.14 0.69 -13.99
CA GLN A 49 -3.92 2.09 -13.65
C GLN A 49 -2.74 2.24 -12.71
N HIS A 50 -2.10 3.40 -12.74
CA HIS A 50 -1.06 3.74 -11.79
C HIS A 50 -1.69 4.35 -10.52
N PRO A 51 -1.06 4.16 -9.34
CA PRO A 51 -1.39 4.96 -8.18
C PRO A 51 -0.99 6.43 -8.43
N ASN A 52 -1.53 7.32 -7.60
CA ASN A 52 -1.08 8.70 -7.55
C ASN A 52 0.25 8.81 -6.80
N TYR A 53 1.35 8.65 -7.56
CA TYR A 53 2.70 8.73 -7.00
C TYR A 53 3.00 10.06 -6.31
N ASP A 54 2.52 11.18 -6.85
CA ASP A 54 2.76 12.49 -6.27
C ASP A 54 2.11 12.59 -4.88
N ALA A 55 0.85 12.16 -4.75
CA ALA A 55 0.16 12.14 -3.46
C ALA A 55 0.84 11.22 -2.43
N ALA A 56 1.30 10.04 -2.85
CA ALA A 56 2.02 9.13 -1.97
C ALA A 56 3.37 9.71 -1.50
N LEU A 57 4.11 10.36 -2.41
CA LEU A 57 5.39 11.00 -2.08
C LEU A 57 5.19 12.23 -1.20
N ASP A 58 4.16 13.03 -1.43
CA ASP A 58 3.81 14.17 -0.58
C ASP A 58 3.47 13.73 0.84
N ALA A 59 2.67 12.66 0.98
CA ALA A 59 2.39 12.06 2.29
C ALA A 59 3.66 11.56 2.98
N ALA A 60 4.56 10.91 2.25
CA ALA A 60 5.86 10.46 2.78
C ALA A 60 6.73 11.64 3.25
N ARG A 61 6.80 12.73 2.48
CA ARG A 61 7.54 13.94 2.85
C ARG A 61 6.98 14.62 4.08
N ALA A 62 5.65 14.64 4.23
CA ALA A 62 4.99 15.25 5.38
C ALA A 62 5.35 14.54 6.70
N VAL A 63 5.61 13.23 6.68
CA VAL A 63 5.94 12.44 7.88
C VAL A 63 7.44 12.23 8.08
N ALA A 64 8.27 12.43 7.05
CA ALA A 64 9.72 12.26 7.12
C ALA A 64 10.43 13.38 7.91
N GLY A 65 9.72 14.43 8.32
CA GLY A 65 10.31 15.65 8.86
C GLY A 65 10.93 16.46 7.71
N GLN A 66 10.36 17.62 7.42
CA GLN A 66 11.00 18.58 6.52
C GLN A 66 12.25 19.12 7.23
N GLU A 67 13.43 18.86 6.68
CA GLU A 67 14.62 19.68 6.95
C GLU A 67 14.50 21.03 6.25
#